data_AF-A0A0K2JJF3-F1
#
_entry.id   AF-A0A0K2JJF3-F1
#
_cell.length_a   1.000
_cell.length_b   1.000
_cell.length_c   1.000
_cell.angle_alpha   90.00
_cell.angle_beta   90.00
_cell.angle_gamma   90.00
#
_symmetry.space_group_name_H-M   'P 1'
#
loop_
_entity.id
_entity.type
_entity.pdbx_description
1 polymer ?
#
loop_
_entity_poly.entity_id
_entity_poly.type
_entity_poly.pdbx_seq_one_letter_code
_entity_poly.pdbx_strand_id
1 'polypeptide(L)'
;MDMKFKTTKEYKKLKKNFINDIFWLNLICFFGHIINLFILSFFIYISILSYGKDFPFFEIIMSVFAFISFIFMIIMHIKYIFEIKVEFDVEKEKLIQY
;
A
#
# COMPACT_ATOMS: atom_id res chain seq x y z
N MET A 1 29.58 16.44 -23.79
CA MET A 1 28.17 16.55 -23.38
C MET A 1 28.16 17.33 -22.09
N ASP A 2 27.45 18.46 -22.06
CA ASP A 2 27.44 19.40 -20.93
C ASP A 2 26.96 18.71 -19.64
N MET A 3 27.69 18.82 -18.53
CA MET A 3 27.36 18.13 -17.27
C MET A 3 25.93 18.45 -16.81
N LYS A 4 25.50 19.69 -17.06
CA LYS A 4 24.15 20.19 -16.76
C LYS A 4 23.04 19.45 -17.51
N PHE A 5 23.31 18.97 -18.72
CA PHE A 5 22.34 18.22 -19.52
C PHE A 5 22.23 16.76 -19.09
N LYS A 6 23.34 16.18 -18.57
CA LYS A 6 23.35 14.82 -18.00
C LYS A 6 22.55 14.75 -16.69
N THR A 7 22.79 15.68 -15.76
CA THR A 7 22.04 15.78 -14.49
C THR A 7 20.55 16.04 -14.71
N THR A 8 20.18 16.85 -15.71
CA THR A 8 18.75 17.10 -16.05
C THR A 8 18.03 15.84 -16.53
N LYS A 9 18.69 14.98 -17.32
CA LYS A 9 18.11 13.70 -17.78
C LYS A 9 17.97 12.70 -16.64
N GLU A 10 18.98 12.60 -15.77
CA GLU A 10 18.96 11.71 -14.61
C GLU A 10 17.88 12.12 -13.61
N TYR A 11 17.73 13.41 -13.32
CA TYR A 11 16.64 13.92 -12.47
C TYR A 11 15.24 13.60 -13.04
N LYS A 12 15.04 13.73 -14.36
CA LYS A 12 13.76 13.34 -14.99
C LYS A 12 13.47 11.85 -14.84
N LYS A 13 14.51 11.00 -14.95
CA LYS A 13 14.38 9.55 -14.74
C LYS A 13 14.05 9.22 -13.28
N LEU A 14 14.77 9.83 -12.34
CA LEU A 14 14.50 9.74 -10.90
C LEU A 14 13.05 10.05 -10.57
N LYS A 15 12.56 11.23 -11.02
CA LYS A 15 11.19 11.67 -10.79
C LYS A 15 10.16 10.70 -11.40
N LYS A 16 10.44 10.17 -12.59
CA LYS A 16 9.56 9.18 -13.24
C LYS A 16 9.48 7.89 -12.43
N ASN A 17 10.61 7.39 -11.95
CA ASN A 17 10.67 6.17 -11.13
C ASN A 17 9.88 6.37 -9.83
N PHE A 18 10.13 7.46 -9.11
CA PHE A 18 9.39 7.81 -7.88
C PHE A 18 7.87 7.82 -8.07
N ILE A 19 7.39 8.45 -9.15
CA ILE A 19 5.96 8.49 -9.47
C ILE A 19 5.43 7.08 -9.76
N ASN A 20 6.19 6.27 -10.50
CA ASN A 20 5.81 4.91 -10.83
C ASN A 20 5.73 4.04 -9.57
N ASP A 21 6.69 4.15 -8.66
CA ASP A 21 6.74 3.35 -7.43
C ASP A 21 5.58 3.70 -6.49
N ILE A 22 5.27 5.00 -6.33
CA ILE A 22 4.08 5.44 -5.60
C ILE A 22 2.80 4.93 -6.27
N PHE A 23 2.72 4.99 -7.60
CA PHE A 23 1.55 4.52 -8.34
C PHE A 23 1.31 3.03 -8.12
N TRP A 24 2.35 2.20 -8.25
CA TRP A 24 2.25 0.75 -8.02
C TRP A 24 1.90 0.42 -6.57
N LEU A 25 2.52 1.11 -5.60
CA LEU A 25 2.23 0.93 -4.19
C LEU A 25 0.75 1.25 -3.88
N ASN A 26 0.24 2.37 -4.41
CA ASN A 26 -1.15 2.77 -4.26
C ASN A 26 -2.09 1.77 -4.94
N LEU A 27 -1.74 1.26 -6.11
CA LEU A 27 -2.53 0.28 -6.84
C LEU A 27 -2.65 -1.04 -6.07
N ILE A 28 -1.54 -1.55 -5.54
CA ILE A 28 -1.52 -2.78 -4.72
C ILE A 28 -2.34 -2.57 -3.45
N CYS A 29 -2.20 -1.42 -2.79
CA CYS A 29 -2.97 -1.08 -1.60
C CYS A 29 -4.48 -0.99 -1.91
N PHE A 30 -4.85 -0.38 -3.03
CA PHE A 30 -6.24 -0.30 -3.47
C PHE A 30 -6.87 -1.70 -3.67
N PHE A 31 -6.18 -2.59 -4.39
CA PHE A 31 -6.68 -3.95 -4.59
C PHE A 31 -6.70 -4.78 -3.31
N GLY A 32 -5.70 -4.64 -2.44
CA GLY A 32 -5.70 -5.30 -1.14
C GLY A 32 -6.88 -4.86 -0.27
N HIS A 33 -7.25 -3.57 -0.30
CA HIS A 33 -8.42 -3.07 0.40
C HIS A 33 -9.73 -3.64 -0.17
N ILE A 34 -9.85 -3.71 -1.51
CA ILE A 34 -11.02 -4.32 -2.15
C ILE A 34 -11.16 -5.78 -1.73
N ILE A 35 -10.09 -6.58 -1.83
CA ILE A 35 -10.11 -7.99 -1.45
C ILE A 35 -10.51 -8.15 0.02
N ASN A 36 -9.95 -7.34 0.91
CA ASN A 36 -10.26 -7.41 2.33
C ASN A 36 -11.73 -7.02 2.63
N LEU A 37 -12.27 -6.03 1.93
CA LEU A 37 -13.70 -5.66 2.00
C LEU A 37 -14.59 -6.82 1.54
N PHE A 38 -14.24 -7.49 0.44
CA PHE A 38 -14.96 -8.67 -0.04
C PHE A 38 -14.97 -9.79 1.01
N ILE A 39 -13.81 -10.12 1.58
CA ILE A 39 -13.66 -11.13 2.62
C ILE A 39 -14.52 -10.79 3.85
N LEU A 40 -14.44 -9.55 4.33
CA LEU A 40 -15.22 -9.08 5.47
C LEU A 40 -16.73 -9.17 5.19
N SER A 41 -17.18 -8.71 4.02
CA SER A 41 -18.58 -8.77 3.63
C SER A 41 -19.11 -10.22 3.54
N PHE A 42 -18.27 -11.15 3.07
CA PHE A 42 -18.59 -12.56 2.99
C PHE A 42 -18.78 -13.19 4.37
N PHE A 43 -17.89 -12.90 5.33
CA PHE A 43 -18.02 -13.40 6.70
C PHE A 43 -19.23 -12.80 7.43
N ILE A 44 -19.51 -11.51 7.22
CA ILE A 44 -20.73 -10.88 7.75
C ILE A 44 -21.98 -11.56 7.17
N TYR A 45 -21.99 -11.82 5.86
CA TYR A 45 -23.10 -12.51 5.20
C TYR A 45 -23.34 -13.91 5.79
N ILE A 46 -22.28 -14.72 5.95
CA ILE A 46 -22.39 -16.04 6.59
C ILE A 46 -22.89 -15.89 8.03
N SER A 47 -22.38 -14.92 8.79
CA SER A 47 -22.82 -14.67 10.18
C SER A 47 -24.32 -14.42 10.27
N ILE A 48 -24.88 -13.65 9.32
CA ILE A 48 -26.32 -13.38 9.23
C ILE A 48 -27.08 -14.65 8.86
N LEU A 49 -26.59 -15.44 7.91
CA LEU A 49 -27.23 -16.70 7.49
C LEU A 49 -27.25 -17.75 8.61
N SER A 50 -26.22 -17.76 9.46
CA SER A 50 -26.08 -18.64 10.62
C SER A 50 -26.86 -18.14 11.85
N TYR A 51 -27.52 -16.98 11.78
CA TYR A 51 -28.24 -16.39 12.91
C TYR A 51 -29.39 -17.29 13.38
N GLY A 52 -29.25 -17.87 14.58
CA GLY A 52 -30.22 -18.78 15.19
C GLY A 52 -29.85 -20.26 15.12
N LYS A 53 -28.78 -20.62 14.40
CA LYS A 53 -28.06 -21.90 14.59
C LYS A 53 -26.90 -21.67 15.56
N ASP A 54 -26.26 -22.74 16.05
CA ASP A 54 -25.16 -22.70 17.02
C ASP A 54 -24.19 -21.53 16.79
N PHE A 55 -23.75 -20.90 17.89
CA PHE A 55 -23.05 -19.61 17.95
C PHE A 55 -21.96 -19.44 16.85
N PRO A 56 -21.97 -18.36 16.04
CA PRO A 56 -21.07 -18.17 14.89
C PRO A 56 -19.68 -17.68 15.32
N PHE A 57 -19.02 -18.47 16.18
CA PHE A 57 -17.73 -18.11 16.78
C PHE A 57 -16.62 -18.01 15.73
N PHE A 58 -16.66 -18.88 14.73
CA PHE A 58 -15.67 -18.90 13.65
C PHE A 58 -15.73 -17.63 12.80
N GLU A 59 -16.94 -17.20 12.43
CA GLU A 59 -17.16 -16.02 11.59
C GLU A 59 -16.74 -14.73 12.30
N ILE A 60 -16.98 -14.63 13.61
CA ILE A 60 -16.51 -13.51 14.44
C ILE A 60 -14.97 -13.47 14.47
N ILE A 61 -14.31 -14.61 14.71
CA ILE A 61 -12.84 -14.68 14.71
C ILE A 61 -12.28 -14.25 13.36
N MET A 62 -12.84 -14.76 12.26
CA MET A 62 -12.37 -14.43 10.92
C MET A 62 -12.60 -12.96 10.56
N SER A 63 -13.71 -12.36 11.02
CA SER A 63 -13.96 -10.93 10.87
C SER A 63 -12.93 -10.09 11.64
N VAL A 64 -12.60 -10.47 12.87
CA VAL A 64 -11.56 -9.77 13.66
C VAL A 64 -10.20 -9.89 12.99
N PHE A 65 -9.86 -11.08 12.46
CA PHE A 65 -8.61 -11.28 11.73
C PHE A 65 -8.53 -10.40 10.47
N ALA A 66 -9.59 -10.36 9.66
CA ALA A 66 -9.67 -9.51 8.47
C ALA A 66 -9.56 -8.00 8.83
N PHE A 67 -10.11 -7.59 9.98
CA PHE A 67 -9.97 -6.22 10.47
C PHE A 67 -8.54 -5.90 10.93
N ILE A 68 -7.88 -6.80 11.65
CA ILE A 68 -6.46 -6.63 12.03
C ILE A 68 -5.57 -6.56 10.79
N SER A 69 -5.80 -7.43 9.80
CA SER A 69 -5.09 -7.41 8.52
C SER A 69 -5.28 -6.08 7.78
N PHE A 70 -6.48 -5.49 7.83
CA PHE A 70 -6.76 -4.17 7.25
C PHE A 70 -5.88 -3.08 7.87
N ILE A 71 -5.86 -2.99 9.21
CA ILE A 71 -5.05 -2.00 9.93
C ILE A 71 -3.57 -2.19 9.63
N PHE A 72 -3.10 -3.44 9.65
CA PHE A 72 -1.71 -3.75 9.33
C PHE A 72 -1.32 -3.29 7.92
N MET A 73 -2.21 -3.50 6.94
CA MET A 73 -1.97 -3.07 5.56
C MET A 73 -1.85 -1.55 5.44
N ILE A 74 -2.68 -0.78 6.16
CA ILE A 74 -2.59 0.68 6.21
C ILE A 74 -1.24 1.12 6.81
N ILE A 75 -0.84 0.54 7.93
CA ILE A 75 0.43 0.88 8.60
C ILE A 75 1.61 0.62 7.68
N MET A 76 1.64 -0.55 7.03
CA MET A 76 2.70 -0.91 6.08
C MET A 76 2.71 0.03 4.87
N HIS A 77 1.54 0.39 4.35
CA HIS A 77 1.44 1.32 3.23
C HIS A 77 2.02 2.70 3.57
N ILE A 78 1.69 3.26 4.74
CA ILE A 78 2.24 4.53 5.21
C ILE A 78 3.75 4.43 5.37
N LYS A 79 4.25 3.35 5.97
CA LYS A 79 5.69 3.10 6.12
C LYS A 79 6.41 3.11 4.77
N TYR A 80 5.89 2.39 3.78
CA TYR A 80 6.49 2.34 2.44
C TYR A 80 6.48 3.70 1.73
N ILE A 81 5.42 4.51 1.89
CA ILE A 81 5.40 5.88 1.33
C ILE A 81 6.55 6.72 1.92
N PHE A 82 6.80 6.61 3.23
CA PHE A 82 7.90 7.33 3.86
C PHE A 82 9.27 6.84 3.36
N GLU A 83 9.47 5.53 3.22
CA GLU A 83 10.73 4.96 2.70
C GLU A 83 11.04 5.45 1.28
N ILE A 84 10.06 5.37 0.36
CA ILE A 84 10.22 5.82 -1.03
C ILE A 84 10.52 7.33 -1.10
N LYS A 85 9.89 8.12 -0.21
CA LYS A 85 10.14 9.56 -0.13
C LYS A 85 11.56 9.87 0.35
N VAL A 86 12.04 9.19 1.38
CA VAL A 86 13.41 9.36 1.90
C VAL A 86 14.43 8.97 0.83
N GLU A 87 14.22 7.86 0.13
CA GLU A 87 15.10 7.42 -0.95
C GLU A 87 15.19 8.46 -2.07
N PHE A 88 14.06 9.01 -2.49
CA PHE A 88 14.02 10.08 -3.49
C PHE A 88 14.77 11.34 -3.04
N ASP A 89 14.60 11.77 -1.78
CA ASP A 89 15.26 12.96 -1.25
C ASP A 89 16.79 12.76 -1.22
N VAL A 90 17.27 11.58 -0.80
CA VAL A 90 18.71 11.23 -0.78
C VAL A 90 19.29 11.20 -2.20
N GLU A 91 18.61 10.58 -3.16
CA GLU A 91 19.09 10.52 -4.55
C GLU A 91 19.08 11.89 -5.23
N LYS A 92 18.09 12.73 -4.91
CA LYS A 92 18.02 14.12 -5.38
C LYS A 92 19.18 14.96 -4.83
N GLU A 93 19.53 14.83 -3.56
CA GLU A 93 20.67 15.56 -2.97
C GLU A 93 22.00 15.17 -3.62
N LYS A 94 22.22 13.86 -3.86
CA LYS A 94 23.40 13.38 -4.58
C LYS A 94 23.52 14.02 -5.96
N LEU A 95 22.42 14.13 -6.71
CA LEU A 95 22.41 14.75 -8.05
C LEU A 95 22.68 16.26 -8.05
N ILE A 96 22.47 16.97 -6.93
CA ILE A 96 22.75 18.41 -6.79
C ILE A 96 24.22 18.67 -6.43
N GLN A 97 24.89 17.72 -5.78
CA GLN A 97 26.29 17.82 -5.40
C GLN A 97 27.29 17.57 -6.55
N TYR A 98 26.82 17.03 -7.69
CA TYR A 98 27.60 16.79 -8.91
C TYR A 98 27.34 17.85 -9.99
#